data_AF-A0A3D1PC42-F1
#
_entry.id   AF-A0A3D1PC42-F1
#
_cell.length_a   1.000
_cell.length_b   1.000
_cell.length_c   1.000
_cell.angle_alpha   90.00
_cell.angle_beta   90.00
_cell.angle_gamma   90.00
#
_symmetry.space_group_name_H-M   'P 1'
#
loop_
_entity.id
_entity.type
_entity.pdbx_description
1 polymer ?
#
loop_
_entity_poly.entity_id
_entity_poly.type
_entity_poly.pdbx_seq_one_letter_code
_entity_poly.pdbx_strand_id
1 'polypeptide(L)'
;MTDGVVVKINSFSLQEQLGFTQKFPRWAVALKYAAEEAPTRVEEIAVNVGRTGALTPMAIMRPVQLAGTTVSRATLHNSDRVAQLDIRVGDTVIVRKAGEIIPEVLRVLPELRPEKTQPFQMPSHCPVCNQPVMRPVG
;
A
#
# COMPACT_ATOMS: atom_id res chain seq x y z
N MET A 1 6.85 -14.92 16.32
CA MET A 1 7.49 -13.59 16.30
C MET A 1 6.47 -12.58 16.81
N THR A 2 6.90 -11.58 17.57
CA THR A 2 6.04 -10.47 18.03
C THR A 2 6.10 -9.32 17.02
N ASP A 3 5.02 -8.54 16.89
CA ASP A 3 4.90 -7.40 15.96
C ASP A 3 5.35 -6.06 16.59
N GLY A 4 5.83 -6.11 17.84
CA GLY A 4 6.33 -4.95 18.56
C GLY A 4 6.37 -5.18 20.07
N VAL A 5 6.25 -4.08 20.81
CA VAL A 5 6.19 -4.04 22.27
C VAL A 5 5.03 -3.15 22.74
N VAL A 6 4.51 -3.40 23.94
CA VAL A 6 3.50 -2.53 24.55
C VAL A 6 4.15 -1.71 25.65
N VAL A 7 4.12 -0.39 25.51
CA VAL A 7 4.59 0.54 26.54
C VAL A 7 3.41 0.87 27.44
N LYS A 8 3.56 0.67 28.75
CA LYS A 8 2.52 0.90 29.76
C LYS A 8 3.06 1.77 30.88
N ILE A 9 2.22 2.67 31.39
CA ILE A 9 2.51 3.37 32.65
C ILE A 9 2.39 2.35 33.79
N ASN A 10 3.44 2.20 34.60
CA ASN A 10 3.50 1.15 35.62
C ASN A 10 2.58 1.38 36.83
N SER A 11 2.26 2.64 37.15
CA SER A 11 1.42 2.98 38.31
C SER A 11 -0.07 2.73 38.03
N PHE A 12 -0.71 1.86 38.82
CA PHE A 12 -2.14 1.57 38.70
C PHE A 12 -3.03 2.79 38.99
N SER A 13 -2.67 3.64 39.94
CA SER A 13 -3.46 4.86 40.24
C SER A 13 -3.52 5.81 39.04
N LEU A 14 -2.42 5.92 38.29
CA LEU A 14 -2.39 6.69 37.05
C LEU A 14 -3.18 6.01 35.93
N GLN A 15 -3.19 4.67 35.86
CA GLN A 15 -4.01 3.95 34.89
C GLN A 15 -5.50 4.20 35.12
N GLU A 16 -5.96 4.15 36.37
CA GLU A 16 -7.36 4.46 36.74
C GLU A 16 -7.73 5.90 36.39
N GLN A 17 -6.87 6.87 36.75
CA GLN A 17 -7.11 8.28 36.45
C GLN A 17 -7.14 8.57 34.95
N LEU A 18 -6.27 7.92 34.17
CA LEU A 18 -6.21 8.10 32.71
C LEU A 18 -7.39 7.42 32.00
N GLY A 19 -7.85 6.29 32.54
CA GLY A 19 -9.01 5.55 32.04
C GLY A 19 -8.86 5.02 30.62
N PHE A 20 -10.00 4.88 29.94
CA PHE A 20 -10.11 4.26 28.62
C PHE A 20 -10.86 5.19 27.64
N THR A 21 -10.55 5.06 26.37
CA THR A 21 -11.44 5.48 25.28
C THR A 21 -12.49 4.41 25.02
N GLN A 22 -13.39 4.60 24.05
CA GLN A 22 -14.38 3.58 23.66
C GLN A 22 -13.76 2.23 23.23
N LYS A 23 -12.49 2.21 22.81
CA LYS A 23 -11.83 1.00 22.26
C LYS A 23 -10.49 0.65 22.90
N PHE A 24 -9.78 1.61 23.50
CA PHE A 24 -8.38 1.42 23.93
C PHE A 24 -8.05 2.15 25.24
N PRO A 25 -7.16 1.61 26.10
CA PRO A 25 -6.66 2.30 27.30
C PRO A 25 -5.86 3.56 26.93
N ARG A 26 -5.93 4.60 27.77
CA ARG A 26 -5.16 5.85 27.55
C ARG A 26 -3.73 5.79 28.11
N TRP A 27 -3.44 4.78 28.93
CA TRP A 27 -2.18 4.61 29.67
C TRP A 27 -1.24 3.56 29.05
N ALA A 28 -1.61 3.00 27.91
CA ALA A 28 -0.80 2.03 27.18
C ALA A 28 -0.85 2.28 25.67
N VAL A 29 0.26 2.02 24.99
CA VAL A 29 0.36 2.09 23.52
C VAL A 29 1.15 0.91 22.98
N ALA A 30 0.70 0.36 21.86
CA ALA A 30 1.45 -0.63 21.11
C ALA A 30 2.48 0.08 20.22
N LEU A 31 3.76 -0.10 20.51
CA LEU A 31 4.87 0.34 19.68
C LEU A 31 5.25 -0.81 18.74
N LYS A 32 4.72 -0.75 17.51
CA LYS A 32 5.00 -1.76 16.49
C LYS A 32 6.41 -1.63 15.93
N TYR A 33 7.02 -2.74 15.54
CA TYR A 33 8.27 -2.72 14.77
C TYR A 33 8.05 -2.00 13.43
N ALA A 34 9.14 -1.48 12.85
CA ALA A 34 9.09 -0.90 11.52
C ALA A 34 8.54 -1.95 10.54
N ALA A 35 7.58 -1.54 9.71
CA ALA A 35 7.03 -2.42 8.69
C ALA A 35 8.17 -2.87 7.76
N GLU A 36 8.20 -4.16 7.45
CA GLU A 36 9.18 -4.69 6.52
C GLU A 36 8.97 -4.04 5.15
N GLU A 37 10.05 -3.49 4.59
CA GLU A 37 10.11 -2.86 3.28
C GLU A 37 11.06 -3.67 2.41
N ALA A 38 10.66 -3.97 1.18
CA ALA A 38 11.53 -4.65 0.22
C ALA A 38 11.50 -3.96 -1.15
N PRO A 39 12.66 -3.81 -1.82
CA PRO A 39 12.71 -3.37 -3.21
C PRO A 39 12.30 -4.50 -4.15
N THR A 40 11.51 -4.19 -5.18
CA THR A 40 11.22 -5.11 -6.28
C THR A 40 10.95 -4.34 -7.57
N ARG A 41 10.93 -5.03 -8.71
CA ARG A 41 10.71 -4.44 -10.02
C ARG A 41 9.27 -4.62 -10.47
N VAL A 42 8.65 -3.54 -10.93
CA VAL A 42 7.32 -3.55 -11.56
C VAL A 42 7.44 -4.15 -12.95
N GLU A 43 6.68 -5.21 -13.22
CA GLU A 43 6.65 -5.89 -14.52
C GLU A 43 5.44 -5.45 -15.35
N GLU A 44 4.33 -5.16 -14.69
CA GLU A 44 3.09 -4.72 -15.33
C GLU A 44 2.28 -3.86 -14.35
N ILE A 45 1.49 -2.92 -14.86
CA ILE A 45 0.47 -2.24 -14.07
C ILE A 45 -0.89 -2.60 -14.67
N ALA A 46 -1.66 -3.39 -13.93
CA ALA A 46 -2.98 -3.87 -14.34
C ALA A 46 -4.09 -3.03 -13.68
N VAL A 47 -5.29 -3.07 -14.26
CA VAL A 47 -6.47 -2.39 -13.72
C VAL A 47 -7.52 -3.42 -13.35
N ASN A 48 -7.88 -3.46 -12.07
CA ASN A 48 -8.95 -4.30 -11.58
C ASN A 48 -10.28 -3.55 -11.63
N VAL A 49 -11.32 -4.21 -12.14
CA VAL A 49 -12.69 -3.71 -12.11
C VAL A 49 -13.40 -4.29 -10.88
N GLY A 50 -13.72 -3.44 -9.91
CA GLY A 50 -14.44 -3.83 -8.71
C GLY A 50 -15.93 -4.12 -8.99
N ARG A 51 -16.60 -4.72 -8.00
CA ARG A 51 -18.04 -5.05 -8.08
C ARG A 51 -18.95 -3.85 -8.37
N THR A 52 -18.53 -2.65 -7.99
CA THR A 52 -19.27 -1.39 -8.21
C THR A 52 -18.86 -0.68 -9.50
N GLY A 53 -17.99 -1.27 -10.32
CA GLY A 53 -17.41 -0.63 -11.51
C GLY A 53 -16.20 0.26 -11.22
N ALA A 54 -15.76 0.37 -9.96
CA ALA A 54 -14.56 1.12 -9.61
C ALA A 54 -13.32 0.49 -10.26
N LEU A 55 -12.52 1.32 -10.94
CA LEU A 55 -11.24 0.91 -11.52
C LEU A 55 -10.11 1.15 -10.53
N THR A 56 -9.42 0.08 -10.14
CA THR A 56 -8.32 0.14 -9.17
C THR A 56 -7.02 -0.29 -9.83
N PRO A 57 -6.01 0.60 -9.94
CA PRO A 57 -4.70 0.23 -10.44
C PRO A 57 -3.96 -0.68 -9.47
N MET A 58 -3.22 -1.65 -10.01
CA MET A 58 -2.44 -2.63 -9.26
C MET A 58 -1.10 -2.86 -9.94
N ALA A 59 -0.02 -2.83 -9.18
CA ALA A 59 1.30 -3.21 -9.67
C ALA A 59 1.45 -4.73 -9.59
N ILE A 60 1.81 -5.35 -10.72
CA ILE A 60 2.33 -6.71 -10.80
C ILE A 60 3.84 -6.58 -10.86
N MET A 61 4.53 -7.25 -9.94
CA MET A 61 5.94 -7.07 -9.68
C MET A 61 6.63 -8.42 -9.52
N ARG A 62 7.95 -8.41 -9.68
CA ARG A 62 8.76 -9.60 -9.40
C ARG A 62 8.47 -10.10 -7.99
N PRO A 63 8.28 -11.42 -7.80
CA PRO A 63 8.04 -12.00 -6.49
C PRO A 63 9.14 -11.58 -5.50
N VAL A 64 8.73 -11.02 -4.36
CA VAL A 64 9.62 -10.58 -3.30
C VAL A 64 9.14 -11.11 -1.96
N GLN A 65 10.08 -11.52 -1.11
CA GLN A 65 9.73 -11.95 0.25
C GLN A 65 9.46 -10.73 1.12
N LEU A 66 8.33 -10.73 1.82
CA LEU A 66 7.90 -9.60 2.63
C LEU A 66 7.06 -10.10 3.81
N ALA A 67 7.58 -9.91 5.03
CA ALA A 67 6.93 -10.34 6.27
C ALA A 67 6.52 -11.82 6.22
N GLY A 68 7.49 -12.68 5.87
CA GLY A 68 7.31 -14.14 5.85
C GLY A 68 6.48 -14.71 4.69
N THR A 69 5.94 -13.89 3.79
CA THR A 69 5.23 -14.37 2.58
C THR A 69 5.84 -13.81 1.30
N THR A 70 5.70 -14.54 0.20
CA THR A 70 6.06 -14.02 -1.12
C THR A 70 4.93 -13.16 -1.67
N VAL A 71 5.25 -11.94 -2.10
CA VAL A 71 4.30 -10.99 -2.68
C VAL A 71 4.73 -10.66 -4.10
N SER A 72 3.79 -10.73 -5.03
CA SER A 72 3.97 -10.35 -6.45
C SER A 72 2.99 -9.29 -6.94
N ARG A 73 2.07 -8.85 -6.07
CA ARG A 73 1.02 -7.87 -6.40
C ARG A 73 0.90 -6.85 -5.28
N ALA A 74 0.83 -5.57 -5.63
CA ALA A 74 0.64 -4.49 -4.68
C ALA A 74 -0.40 -3.48 -5.19
N THR A 75 -1.24 -2.97 -4.28
CA THR A 75 -2.21 -1.93 -4.62
C THR A 75 -1.52 -0.60 -4.90
N LEU A 76 -2.05 0.13 -5.88
CA LEU A 76 -1.68 1.53 -6.16
C LEU A 76 -2.78 2.51 -5.72
N HIS A 77 -3.81 2.01 -5.04
CA HIS A 77 -4.96 2.74 -4.49
C HIS A 77 -5.87 3.37 -5.57
N ASN A 78 -5.41 4.38 -6.29
CA ASN A 78 -6.18 5.11 -7.31
C ASN A 78 -5.27 5.81 -8.33
N SER A 79 -5.87 6.41 -9.38
CA SER A 79 -5.12 7.11 -10.43
C SER A 79 -4.29 8.29 -9.94
N ASP A 80 -4.75 9.01 -8.92
CA ASP A 80 -4.02 10.17 -8.39
C ASP A 80 -2.76 9.72 -7.67
N ARG A 81 -2.84 8.63 -6.92
CA ARG A 81 -1.69 8.04 -6.26
C ARG A 81 -0.66 7.53 -7.26
N VAL A 82 -1.10 6.94 -8.37
CA VAL A 82 -0.19 6.56 -9.47
C VAL A 82 0.53 7.80 -10.02
N ALA A 83 -0.21 8.89 -10.29
CA ALA A 83 0.38 10.13 -10.76
C ALA A 83 1.36 10.75 -9.75
N GLN A 84 1.02 10.76 -8.46
CA GLN A 84 1.90 11.23 -7.38
C GLN A 84 3.18 10.42 -7.25
N LEU A 85 3.09 9.10 -7.44
CA LEU A 85 4.26 8.21 -7.40
C LEU A 85 5.09 8.29 -8.69
N ASP A 86 4.53 8.79 -9.79
CA ASP A 86 5.06 8.67 -11.16
C ASP A 86 5.55 7.23 -11.43
N ILE A 87 4.75 6.23 -11.03
CA ILE A 87 5.13 4.82 -11.17
C ILE A 87 4.98 4.37 -12.62
N ARG A 88 6.00 3.68 -13.12
CA ARG A 88 6.07 3.19 -14.50
C ARG A 88 6.38 1.70 -14.54
N VAL A 89 5.97 1.06 -15.63
CA VAL A 89 6.36 -0.33 -15.90
C VAL A 89 7.87 -0.38 -16.06
N GLY A 90 8.52 -1.31 -15.34
CA GLY A 90 9.97 -1.48 -15.32
C GLY A 90 10.69 -0.77 -14.17
N ASP A 91 10.02 0.09 -13.42
CA ASP A 91 10.59 0.79 -12.26
C ASP A 91 10.94 -0.17 -11.12
N THR A 92 11.95 0.20 -10.34
CA THR A 92 12.20 -0.41 -9.03
C THR A 92 11.41 0.36 -7.99
N VAL A 93 10.60 -0.35 -7.21
CA VAL A 93 9.71 0.22 -6.19
C VAL A 93 9.98 -0.40 -4.83
N ILE A 94 9.75 0.39 -3.79
CA ILE A 94 9.72 -0.10 -2.42
C ILE A 94 8.29 -0.49 -2.07
N VAL A 95 8.11 -1.74 -1.63
CA VAL A 95 6.83 -2.26 -1.20
C VAL A 95 6.84 -2.64 0.27
N ARG A 96 5.67 -2.53 0.89
CA ARG A 96 5.43 -2.94 2.28
C ARG A 96 4.03 -3.52 2.42
N LYS A 97 3.73 -4.16 3.54
CA LYS A 97 2.36 -4.56 3.90
C LYS A 97 1.72 -3.56 4.85
N ALA A 98 0.70 -2.84 4.38
CA ALA A 98 -0.18 -2.05 5.24
C ALA A 98 -0.94 -2.99 6.19
N GLY A 99 -0.84 -2.70 7.50
CA GLY A 99 -1.45 -3.52 8.55
C GLY A 99 -1.01 -4.97 8.52
N GLU A 100 0.21 -5.26 8.05
CA GLU A 100 0.82 -6.61 7.96
C GLU A 100 0.14 -7.57 6.96
N ILE A 101 -0.88 -7.13 6.24
CA ILE A 101 -1.68 -7.97 5.34
C ILE A 101 -1.64 -7.46 3.90
N ILE A 102 -1.94 -6.19 3.66
CA ILE A 102 -2.22 -5.67 2.30
C ILE A 102 -0.95 -5.07 1.70
N PRO A 103 -0.37 -5.63 0.62
CA PRO A 103 0.82 -5.06 0.01
C PRO A 103 0.51 -3.78 -0.75
N GLU A 104 1.29 -2.73 -0.52
CA GLU A 104 1.19 -1.44 -1.20
C GLU A 104 2.56 -0.93 -1.65
N VAL A 105 2.56 -0.14 -2.73
CA VAL A 105 3.77 0.58 -3.18
C VAL A 105 3.93 1.85 -2.36
N LEU A 106 5.07 1.95 -1.66
CA LEU A 106 5.39 3.10 -0.82
C LEU A 106 5.98 4.24 -1.64
N ARG A 107 7.01 3.94 -2.45
CA ARG A 107 7.73 4.90 -3.30
C ARG A 107 8.41 4.18 -4.47
N VAL A 108 8.64 4.93 -5.54
CA VAL A 108 9.53 4.54 -6.64
C VAL A 108 10.97 4.93 -6.27
N LEU A 109 11.96 4.23 -6.82
CA LEU A 109 13.38 4.61 -6.78
C LEU A 109 13.78 5.18 -8.15
N PRO A 110 13.66 6.51 -8.38
CA PRO A 110 13.90 7.12 -9.68
C PRO A 110 15.34 6.94 -10.19
N GLU A 111 16.31 6.82 -9.28
CA GLU A 111 17.72 6.59 -9.58
C GLU A 111 17.98 5.23 -10.23
N LEU A 112 17.07 4.27 -10.08
CA LEU A 112 17.15 2.94 -10.70
C LEU A 112 16.22 2.79 -11.91
N ARG A 113 15.61 3.90 -12.37
CA ARG A 113 14.66 3.89 -13.47
C ARG A 113 15.35 3.58 -14.80
N PRO A 114 14.93 2.52 -15.52
CA PRO A 114 15.43 2.26 -16.85
C PRO A 114 15.07 3.37 -17.83
N GLU A 115 15.91 3.54 -18.86
CA GLU A 115 15.59 4.38 -20.00
C GLU A 115 14.34 3.83 -20.73
N LYS A 116 13.55 4.73 -21.34
CA LYS A 116 12.32 4.42 -22.13
C LYS A 116 11.10 3.95 -21.32
N THR A 117 11.05 4.20 -20.01
CA THR A 117 9.84 3.98 -19.21
C THR A 117 8.75 5.03 -19.50
N GLN A 118 7.52 4.58 -19.72
CA GLN A 118 6.38 5.45 -20.01
C GLN A 118 5.50 5.66 -18.78
N PRO A 119 5.01 6.90 -18.54
CA PRO A 119 4.02 7.15 -17.50
C PRO A 119 2.77 6.30 -17.72
N PHE A 120 2.28 5.68 -16.64
CA PHE A 120 1.06 4.89 -16.71
C PHE A 120 -0.18 5.79 -16.74
N GLN A 121 -1.09 5.51 -17.66
CA GLN A 121 -2.36 6.22 -17.79
C GLN A 121 -3.53 5.26 -17.54
N MET A 122 -4.57 5.75 -16.88
CA MET A 122 -5.80 4.97 -16.75
C MET A 122 -6.45 4.75 -18.12
N PRO A 123 -7.01 3.55 -18.36
CA PRO A 123 -7.70 3.28 -19.60
C PRO A 123 -8.97 4.14 -19.70
N SER A 124 -9.25 4.65 -20.90
CA SER A 124 -10.46 5.42 -21.20
C SER A 124 -11.71 4.55 -21.32
N HIS A 125 -11.52 3.23 -21.49
CA HIS A 125 -12.59 2.24 -21.60
C HIS A 125 -12.35 1.11 -20.58
N CYS A 126 -13.43 0.56 -20.03
CA CYS A 126 -13.36 -0.53 -19.07
C CYS A 126 -12.78 -1.79 -19.74
N PRO A 127 -11.74 -2.44 -19.16
CA PRO A 127 -11.09 -3.60 -19.78
C PRO A 127 -11.97 -4.86 -19.83
N VAL A 128 -13.12 -4.86 -19.15
CA VAL A 128 -14.05 -6.02 -19.08
C VAL A 128 -15.25 -5.86 -20.00
N CYS A 129 -15.89 -4.69 -20.00
CA CYS A 129 -17.13 -4.44 -20.75
C CYS A 129 -17.01 -3.38 -21.86
N ASN A 130 -15.82 -2.78 -22.02
CA ASN A 130 -15.49 -1.76 -23.01
C ASN A 130 -16.37 -0.48 -22.95
N GLN A 131 -17.10 -0.26 -21.85
CA GLN A 131 -17.84 0.98 -21.62
C GLN A 131 -16.90 2.14 -21.29
N PRO A 132 -17.25 3.39 -21.66
CA PRO A 132 -16.41 4.55 -21.37
C PRO A 132 -16.27 4.76 -19.86
N VAL A 133 -15.03 5.00 -19.43
CA VAL A 133 -14.72 5.26 -18.03
C VAL A 133 -15.07 6.70 -17.71
N MET A 134 -16.00 6.89 -16.78
CA MET A 134 -16.33 8.22 -16.27
C MET A 134 -15.70 8.41 -14.90
N ARG A 135 -14.93 9.49 -14.76
CA ARG A 135 -14.46 9.98 -13.47
C ARG A 135 -15.39 11.13 -13.05
N PRO A 136 -16.33 10.92 -12.11
CA PRO A 136 -17.15 12.01 -11.61
C PRO A 136 -16.24 13.06 -10.97
N VAL A 137 -16.60 14.33 -11.15
CA VAL A 137 -15.92 15.45 -10.51
C VAL A 137 -16.19 15.32 -9.01
N GLY A 138 -15.13 15.12 -8.22
CA GLY A 138 -15.16 15.07 -6.76
C GLY A 138 -14.59 16.35 -6.19
#